data_AF-L5LM50-F1
#
_entry.id   AF-L5LM50-F1
#
_cell.length_a   1.000
_cell.length_b   1.000
_cell.length_c   1.000
_cell.angle_alpha   90.00
_cell.angle_beta   90.00
_cell.angle_gamma   90.00
#
_symmetry.space_group_name_H-M   'P 1'
#
loop_
_entity.id
_entity.type
_entity.pdbx_description
1 polymer ?
#
loop_
_entity_poly.entity_id
_entity_poly.type
_entity_poly.pdbx_seq_one_letter_code
_entity_poly.pdbx_strand_id
1 'polypeptide(L)'
;MNKVVANPEDTSALKVLSVALMIKIRNYEEHMWKHGRDTAPKRYLLMSTAQRKKMLKNLPKTNDSVLEKTCKELGTKSTFPSVLPKSPRSWVTKKALSNWVYREVKS
;
A
#
# COMPACT_ATOMS: atom_id res chain seq x y z
N MET A 1 8.81 -7.01 -17.34
CA MET A 1 9.03 -8.14 -16.41
C MET A 1 10.52 -8.45 -16.22
N ASN A 2 11.33 -8.28 -17.27
CA ASN A 2 12.76 -8.65 -17.30
C ASN A 2 13.70 -7.91 -16.32
N LYS A 3 13.27 -6.83 -15.66
CA LYS A 3 14.10 -6.06 -14.72
C LYS A 3 13.95 -6.44 -13.25
N VAL A 4 12.86 -7.10 -12.87
CA VAL A 4 12.50 -7.42 -11.47
C VAL A 4 12.71 -8.90 -11.15
N VAL A 5 12.78 -9.73 -12.18
CA VAL A 5 12.96 -11.17 -12.06
C VAL A 5 14.40 -11.48 -12.47
N ALA A 6 15.29 -11.57 -11.47
CA ALA A 6 16.71 -11.86 -11.69
C ALA A 6 16.98 -13.22 -12.35
N ASN A 7 15.98 -14.11 -12.34
CA ASN A 7 16.05 -15.43 -12.95
C ASN A 7 14.71 -15.72 -13.64
N PRO A 8 14.62 -15.68 -14.99
CA PRO A 8 13.35 -15.79 -15.71
C PRO A 8 12.62 -17.11 -15.47
N GLU A 9 13.32 -18.11 -14.93
CA GLU A 9 12.78 -19.43 -14.55
C GLU A 9 12.29 -19.50 -13.09
N ASP A 10 12.67 -18.55 -12.22
CA ASP A 10 12.14 -18.45 -10.85
C ASP A 10 10.73 -17.86 -10.84
N THR A 11 9.83 -18.67 -11.39
CA THR A 11 8.39 -18.47 -11.44
C THR A 11 7.79 -18.82 -10.08
N SER A 12 8.38 -18.34 -8.99
CA SER A 12 7.66 -18.33 -7.71
C SER A 12 6.42 -17.47 -7.95
N ALA A 13 5.27 -18.14 -8.06
CA ALA A 13 4.02 -17.55 -8.58
C ALA A 13 3.72 -16.20 -7.90
N LEU A 14 4.10 -16.07 -6.63
CA LEU A 14 3.91 -14.87 -5.84
C LEU A 14 4.71 -13.64 -6.30
N LYS A 15 5.95 -13.79 -6.79
CA LYS A 15 6.74 -12.66 -7.36
C LYS A 15 6.15 -12.19 -8.69
N VAL A 16 5.77 -13.14 -9.55
CA VAL A 16 5.15 -12.81 -10.84
C VAL A 16 3.79 -12.13 -10.63
N LEU A 17 2.99 -12.66 -9.71
CA LEU A 17 1.69 -12.09 -9.34
C LEU A 17 1.83 -10.69 -8.72
N SER A 18 2.83 -10.45 -7.88
CA SER A 18 3.04 -9.12 -7.29
C SER A 18 3.37 -8.09 -8.37
N VAL A 19 4.29 -8.42 -9.28
CA VAL A 19 4.65 -7.58 -10.44
C VAL A 19 3.46 -7.29 -11.34
N ALA A 20 2.68 -8.32 -11.67
CA ALA A 20 1.47 -8.15 -12.47
C ALA A 20 0.43 -7.24 -11.80
N LEU A 21 0.21 -7.40 -10.49
CA LEU A 21 -0.71 -6.54 -9.73
C LEU A 21 -0.28 -5.07 -9.71
N MET A 22 1.01 -4.81 -9.68
CA MET A 22 1.51 -3.43 -9.68
C MET A 22 1.38 -2.75 -11.03
N ILE A 23 1.64 -3.49 -12.12
CA ILE A 23 1.38 -2.98 -13.48
C ILE A 23 -0.10 -2.61 -13.60
N LYS A 24 -1.01 -3.44 -13.08
CA LYS A 24 -2.45 -3.14 -13.03
C LYS A 24 -2.76 -1.90 -12.21
N ILE A 25 -2.20 -1.77 -11.01
CA ILE A 25 -2.41 -0.59 -10.15
C ILE A 25 -1.97 0.69 -10.86
N ARG A 26 -0.76 0.69 -11.45
CA ARG A 26 -0.23 1.85 -12.18
C ARG A 26 -1.12 2.21 -13.38
N ASN A 27 -1.58 1.22 -14.14
CA ASN A 27 -2.50 1.45 -15.25
C ASN A 27 -3.82 2.08 -14.77
N TYR A 28 -4.35 1.63 -13.63
CA TYR A 28 -5.54 2.25 -13.04
C TYR A 28 -5.28 3.66 -12.50
N GLU A 29 -4.11 3.93 -11.92
CA GLU A 29 -3.73 5.28 -11.48
C GLU A 29 -3.63 6.24 -12.68
N GLU A 30 -3.00 5.80 -13.78
CA GLU A 30 -2.91 6.57 -15.04
C GLU A 30 -4.31 6.78 -15.66
N HIS A 31 -5.19 5.78 -15.60
CA HIS A 31 -6.59 5.92 -16.02
C HIS A 31 -7.34 6.94 -15.16
N MET A 32 -7.24 6.83 -13.84
CA MET A 32 -7.92 7.73 -12.89
C MET A 32 -7.42 9.17 -12.99
N TRP A 33 -6.14 9.37 -13.37
CA TRP A 33 -5.59 10.71 -13.63
C TRP A 33 -6.31 11.40 -14.81
N LYS A 34 -6.64 10.64 -15.86
CA LYS A 34 -7.36 11.15 -17.03
C LYS A 34 -8.88 11.18 -16.83
N HIS A 35 -9.43 10.19 -16.13
CA HIS A 35 -10.87 9.95 -15.97
C HIS A 35 -11.27 9.80 -14.49
N GLY A 36 -11.25 10.93 -13.75
CA GLY A 36 -11.47 10.93 -12.30
C GLY A 36 -12.90 10.59 -11.84
N ARG A 37 -13.89 10.59 -12.74
CA ARG A 37 -15.31 10.32 -12.41
C ARG A 37 -15.70 8.86 -12.53
N ASP A 38 -14.83 8.00 -13.08
CA ASP A 38 -15.18 6.60 -13.32
C ASP A 38 -15.17 5.80 -12.01
N THR A 39 -16.30 5.19 -11.67
CA THR A 39 -16.48 4.46 -10.41
C THR A 39 -15.93 3.03 -10.47
N ALA A 40 -15.99 2.37 -11.63
CA ALA A 40 -15.52 0.99 -11.80
C ALA A 40 -13.98 0.87 -11.71
N PRO A 41 -13.17 1.65 -12.45
CA PRO A 41 -11.71 1.64 -12.32
C PRO A 41 -11.25 2.01 -10.90
N LYS A 42 -11.95 2.95 -10.24
CA LYS A 42 -11.70 3.29 -8.84
C LYS A 42 -11.91 2.10 -7.90
N ARG A 43 -12.95 1.31 -8.11
CA ARG A 43 -13.19 0.07 -7.35
C ARG A 43 -12.07 -0.95 -7.59
N TYR A 44 -11.67 -1.17 -8.84
CA TYR A 44 -10.60 -2.12 -9.18
C TYR A 44 -9.23 -1.69 -8.62
N LEU A 45 -8.93 -0.40 -8.59
CA LEU A 45 -7.76 0.17 -7.95
C LEU A 45 -7.75 -0.13 -6.44
N LEU A 46 -8.87 0.12 -5.75
CA LEU A 46 -9.00 -0.18 -4.32
C LEU A 46 -8.90 -1.69 -4.03
N MET A 47 -9.48 -2.55 -4.86
CA MET A 47 -9.37 -4.00 -4.69
C MET A 47 -7.94 -4.49 -4.94
N SER A 48 -7.27 -4.00 -5.98
CA SER A 48 -5.90 -4.39 -6.32
C SER A 48 -4.90 -3.93 -5.25
N THR A 49 -5.08 -2.73 -4.69
CA THR A 49 -4.27 -2.23 -3.57
C THR A 49 -4.51 -3.03 -2.29
N ALA A 50 -5.75 -3.43 -1.99
CA ALA A 50 -6.05 -4.31 -0.87
C ALA A 50 -5.45 -5.72 -1.04
N GLN A 51 -5.52 -6.28 -2.25
CA GLN A 51 -4.91 -7.57 -2.59
C GLN A 51 -3.38 -7.52 -2.44
N ARG A 52 -2.74 -6.46 -2.95
CA ARG A 52 -1.30 -6.21 -2.76
C ARG A 52 -0.94 -6.19 -1.28
N LYS A 53 -1.71 -5.46 -0.46
CA LYS A 53 -1.50 -5.39 1.00
C LYS A 53 -1.64 -6.75 1.68
N LYS A 54 -2.61 -7.58 1.26
CA LYS A 54 -2.77 -8.96 1.76
C LYS A 54 -1.56 -9.82 1.41
N MET A 55 -1.07 -9.74 0.17
CA MET A 55 0.13 -10.47 -0.25
C MET A 55 1.37 -10.02 0.55
N LEU A 56 1.57 -8.71 0.69
CA LEU A 56 2.67 -8.14 1.48
C LEU A 56 2.59 -8.49 2.97
N LYS A 57 1.41 -8.76 3.53
CA LYS A 57 1.26 -9.27 4.92
C LYS A 57 1.69 -10.74 5.05
N ASN A 58 1.56 -11.54 4.00
CA ASN A 58 1.89 -12.96 4.02
C ASN A 58 3.38 -13.23 3.75
N LEU A 59 4.03 -12.38 2.96
CA LEU A 59 5.45 -12.48 2.59
C LEU A 59 6.46 -12.53 3.77
N PRO A 60 6.34 -11.71 4.83
CA PRO A 60 7.28 -11.72 5.95
C PRO A 60 7.33 -13.07 6.69
N LYS A 61 6.25 -13.85 6.62
CA LYS A 61 6.19 -15.17 7.25
C LYS A 61 7.02 -16.23 6.53
N THR A 62 7.51 -15.93 5.32
CA THR A 62 8.15 -16.91 4.44
C THR A 62 9.53 -16.49 4.00
N ASN A 63 9.76 -15.23 3.61
CA ASN A 63 11.07 -14.77 3.13
C ASN A 63 11.23 -13.23 3.27
N ASP A 64 11.87 -12.75 4.34
CA ASP A 64 12.06 -11.32 4.60
C ASP A 64 12.98 -10.62 3.57
N SER A 65 14.04 -11.30 3.12
CA SER A 65 15.02 -10.74 2.17
C SER A 65 14.42 -10.44 0.80
N VAL A 66 13.46 -11.27 0.36
CA VAL A 66 12.75 -11.10 -0.92
C VAL A 66 11.79 -9.91 -0.82
N LEU A 67 11.10 -9.75 0.31
CA LEU A 67 10.20 -8.64 0.55
C LEU A 67 10.92 -7.30 0.54
N GLU A 68 12.10 -7.22 1.15
CA GLU A 68 12.88 -5.99 1.20
C GLU A 68 13.38 -5.58 -0.20
N LYS A 69 13.94 -6.51 -0.97
CA LYS A 69 14.37 -6.26 -2.36
C LYS A 69 13.20 -5.83 -3.23
N THR A 70 12.08 -6.54 -3.13
CA THR A 70 10.85 -6.23 -3.86
C THR A 70 10.36 -4.83 -3.47
N CYS A 71 10.20 -4.50 -2.19
CA CYS A 71 9.76 -3.16 -1.77
C CYS A 71 10.70 -2.03 -2.22
N LYS A 72 12.02 -2.27 -2.23
CA LYS A 72 13.04 -1.33 -2.70
C LYS A 72 12.95 -1.08 -4.21
N GLU A 73 12.91 -2.15 -5.01
CA GLU A 73 12.78 -2.07 -6.48
C GLU A 73 11.48 -1.38 -6.91
N LEU A 74 10.45 -1.49 -6.07
CA LEU A 74 9.11 -0.97 -6.36
C LEU A 74 8.85 0.40 -5.75
N GLY A 75 9.81 0.97 -5.01
CA GLY A 75 9.70 2.27 -4.39
C GLY A 75 8.56 2.39 -3.36
N THR A 76 8.04 1.28 -2.83
CA THR A 76 6.92 1.30 -1.90
C THR A 76 7.35 1.00 -0.48
N LYS A 77 7.06 1.94 0.43
CA LYS A 77 7.21 1.71 1.87
C LYS A 77 6.15 0.70 2.31
N SER A 78 6.58 -0.41 2.90
CA SER A 78 5.67 -1.36 3.55
C SER A 78 5.09 -0.70 4.80
N THR A 79 4.00 0.06 4.64
CA THR A 79 3.30 0.66 5.75
C THR A 79 2.37 -0.39 6.35
N PHE A 80 2.57 -0.70 7.64
CA PHE A 80 1.62 -1.52 8.38
C PHE A 80 0.21 -0.92 8.24
N PRO A 81 -0.85 -1.75 8.05
CA PRO A 81 -2.21 -1.25 8.06
C PRO A 81 -2.46 -0.38 9.29
N SER A 82 -2.60 0.94 9.10
CA SER A 82 -3.19 1.76 10.13
C SER A 82 -4.65 1.31 10.28
N VAL A 83 -4.96 0.71 11.41
CA VAL A 83 -6.31 0.23 11.78
C VAL A 83 -7.19 1.36 12.33
N LEU A 84 -6.72 2.61 12.25
CA LEU A 84 -7.42 3.71 12.88
C LEU A 84 -8.78 3.94 12.20
N PRO A 85 -9.89 3.92 12.98
CA PRO A 85 -11.22 4.18 12.45
C PRO A 85 -11.28 5.60 11.90
N LYS A 86 -12.26 5.86 11.02
CA LYS A 86 -12.56 7.24 10.61
C LYS A 86 -12.95 8.04 11.86
N SER A 87 -12.10 8.97 12.25
CA SER A 87 -12.33 9.79 13.44
C SER A 87 -13.45 10.82 13.17
N PRO A 88 -14.51 10.87 14.01
CA PRO A 88 -15.49 11.96 13.96
C PRO A 88 -14.80 13.32 14.15
N ARG A 89 -15.35 14.38 13.55
CA ARG A 89 -14.81 15.75 13.68
C ARG A 89 -14.62 16.16 15.15
N SER A 90 -15.59 15.84 16.00
CA SER A 90 -15.53 16.11 17.45
C SER A 90 -14.34 15.45 18.13
N TRP A 91 -14.03 14.19 17.77
CA TRP A 91 -12.87 13.47 18.31
C TRP A 91 -11.55 14.11 17.85
N VAL A 92 -11.47 14.52 16.58
CA VAL A 92 -10.27 15.18 16.03
C VAL A 92 -10.00 16.49 16.78
N THR A 93 -11.02 17.33 16.97
CA THR A 93 -10.88 18.59 17.72
C THR A 93 -10.47 18.34 19.17
N LYS A 94 -11.14 17.39 19.86
CA LYS A 94 -10.80 17.04 21.25
C LYS A 94 -9.37 16.52 21.38
N LYS A 95 -8.93 15.67 20.47
CA LYS A 95 -7.58 15.10 20.48
C LYS A 95 -6.52 16.16 20.21
N ALA A 96 -6.78 17.08 19.27
CA ALA A 96 -5.89 18.20 18.98
C ALA A 96 -5.72 19.11 20.21
N LEU A 97 -6.83 19.48 20.85
CA LEU A 97 -6.80 20.31 22.07
C LEU A 97 -6.04 19.60 23.20
N SER A 98 -6.33 18.32 23.45
CA SER A 98 -5.64 17.54 24.49
C SER A 98 -4.13 17.44 24.25
N ASN A 99 -3.70 17.26 22.99
CA ASN A 99 -2.29 17.26 22.64
C ASN A 99 -1.65 18.64 22.84
N TRP A 100 -2.37 19.72 22.53
CA TRP A 100 -1.89 21.09 22.74
C TRP A 100 -1.71 21.38 24.24
N VAL A 101 -2.72 21.13 25.07
CA VAL A 101 -2.65 21.29 26.53
C VAL A 101 -1.50 20.47 27.13
N TYR A 102 -1.32 19.22 26.67
CA TYR A 102 -0.23 18.38 27.15
C TYR A 102 1.15 18.98 26.87
N ARG A 103 1.34 19.59 25.69
CA ARG A 103 2.62 20.25 25.35
C ARG A 103 2.84 21.50 26.18
N GLU A 104 1.78 22.26 26.44
CA GLU A 104 1.84 23.48 27.25
C GLU A 104 2.19 23.17 28.72
N VAL A 105 1.58 22.13 29.31
CA VAL A 105 1.83 21.73 30.70
C VAL A 105 3.22 21.09 30.90
N LYS A 106 3.78 20.49 29.86
CA LYS A 106 5.10 19.85 29.91
C LYS A 106 6.26 20.85 29.72
N SER A 107 5.97 22.04 29.17
CA SER A 107 6.95 23.11 28.97
C SER A 107 7.20 23.91 30.24
#